data_AF-A0A4R5M9E4-F1
#
_entry.id   AF-A0A4R5M9E4-F1
#
_cell.length_a   1.000
_cell.length_b   1.000
_cell.length_c   1.000
_cell.angle_alpha   90.00
_cell.angle_beta   90.00
_cell.angle_gamma   90.00
#
_symmetry.space_group_name_H-M   'P 1'
#
loop_
_entity.id
_entity.type
_entity.pdbx_description
1 polymer ?
#
loop_
_entity_poly.entity_id
_entity_poly.type
_entity_poly.pdbx_seq_one_letter_code
_entity_poly.pdbx_strand_id
1 'polypeptide(L)'
;MNANAQTVPLMPARMPIVEKLLREAISDPKRKQAILDATGWDTSMPSKILSNTAGITLEHLDTLFRAIGLVVTTVGYMDYLAEGNVIGSNCRCARMNMGACGAAA
;
A
#
# COMPACT_ATOMS: atom_id res chain seq x y z
N MET A 1 -16.26 -20.25 -38.56
CA MET A 1 -16.34 -20.39 -37.09
C MET A 1 -15.61 -19.20 -36.49
N ASN A 2 -16.34 -18.17 -36.06
CA ASN A 2 -15.74 -16.94 -35.52
C ASN A 2 -15.76 -17.03 -34.00
N ALA A 3 -14.59 -17.25 -33.40
CA ALA A 3 -14.42 -17.21 -31.95
C ALA A 3 -14.44 -15.75 -31.49
N ASN A 4 -15.57 -15.30 -30.96
CA ASN A 4 -15.64 -14.07 -30.19
C ASN A 4 -14.94 -14.31 -28.85
N ALA A 5 -13.72 -13.80 -28.70
CA ALA A 5 -13.05 -13.73 -27.41
C ALA A 5 -13.84 -12.75 -26.52
N GLN A 6 -14.58 -13.28 -25.55
CA GLN A 6 -15.25 -12.46 -24.55
C GLN A 6 -14.18 -11.85 -23.64
N THR A 7 -14.16 -10.53 -23.54
CA THR A 7 -13.32 -9.80 -22.60
C THR A 7 -13.83 -10.04 -21.18
N VAL A 8 -13.03 -10.74 -20.38
CA VAL A 8 -13.27 -10.90 -18.95
C VAL A 8 -13.22 -9.50 -18.31
N PRO A 9 -14.21 -9.09 -17.50
CA PRO A 9 -14.17 -7.80 -16.83
C PRO A 9 -13.03 -7.81 -15.82
N LEU A 10 -12.00 -7.00 -16.09
CA LEU A 10 -10.95 -6.67 -15.13
C LEU A 10 -11.66 -6.12 -13.87
N MET A 11 -11.41 -6.73 -12.71
CA MET A 11 -11.88 -6.22 -11.41
C MET A 11 -11.71 -4.69 -11.36
N PRO A 12 -12.65 -3.92 -10.80
CA PRO A 12 -12.53 -2.46 -10.76
C PRO A 12 -11.16 -2.12 -10.15
N ALA A 13 -10.33 -1.41 -10.91
CA ALA A 13 -8.99 -1.07 -10.50
C ALA A 13 -9.07 -0.35 -9.16
N ARG A 14 -8.65 -1.03 -8.08
CA ARG A 14 -8.59 -0.42 -6.76
C ARG A 14 -7.54 0.67 -6.83
N MET A 15 -7.89 1.87 -6.36
CA MET A 15 -6.95 2.98 -6.27
C MET A 15 -5.68 2.52 -5.55
N PRO A 16 -4.48 2.82 -6.08
CA PRO A 16 -3.22 2.47 -5.41
C PRO A 16 -3.18 3.02 -3.98
N ILE A 17 -2.63 2.24 -3.04
CA ILE A 17 -2.68 2.56 -1.61
C ILE A 17 -2.04 3.92 -1.27
N VAL A 18 -0.93 4.26 -1.95
CA VAL A 18 -0.24 5.55 -1.76
C VAL A 18 -1.15 6.71 -2.17
N GLU A 19 -1.78 6.61 -3.34
CA GLU A 19 -2.69 7.65 -3.83
C GLU A 19 -3.88 7.82 -2.88
N LYS A 20 -4.50 6.71 -2.47
CA LYS A 20 -5.64 6.73 -1.55
C LYS A 20 -5.29 7.43 -0.24
N LEU A 21 -4.25 6.97 0.44
CA LEU A 21 -3.87 7.51 1.75
C LEU A 21 -3.39 8.95 1.66
N LEU A 22 -2.71 9.33 0.57
CA LEU A 22 -2.29 10.72 0.36
C LEU A 22 -3.48 11.64 0.15
N ARG A 23 -4.47 11.25 -0.67
CA ARG A 23 -5.71 12.01 -0.86
C ARG A 23 -6.48 12.17 0.45
N GLU A 24 -6.60 11.11 1.23
CA GLU A 24 -7.24 11.12 2.56
C GLU A 24 -6.48 11.99 3.57
N ALA A 25 -5.15 11.99 3.53
CA ALA A 25 -4.34 12.82 4.42
C ALA A 25 -4.40 14.30 4.05
N ILE A 26 -4.44 14.64 2.75
CA ILE A 26 -4.52 16.02 2.28
C ILE A 26 -5.92 16.62 2.51
N SER A 27 -6.99 15.81 2.51
CA SER A 27 -8.35 16.29 2.77
C SER A 27 -8.60 16.62 4.26
N ASP A 28 -7.82 16.03 5.17
CA ASP A 28 -7.83 16.37 6.59
C ASP A 28 -6.89 17.56 6.88
N PRO A 29 -7.39 18.70 7.39
CA PRO A 29 -6.55 19.88 7.64
C PRO A 29 -5.37 19.65 8.58
N LYS A 30 -5.54 18.82 9.62
CA LYS A 30 -4.49 18.55 10.61
C LYS A 30 -3.41 17.66 10.00
N ARG A 31 -3.82 16.62 9.27
CA ARG A 31 -2.87 15.70 8.61
C ARG A 31 -2.15 16.38 7.45
N LYS A 32 -2.85 17.24 6.69
CA LYS A 32 -2.24 18.08 5.67
C LYS A 32 -1.17 18.99 6.27
N GLN A 33 -1.45 19.65 7.39
CA GLN A 33 -0.45 20.50 8.04
C GLN A 33 0.77 19.69 8.50
N ALA A 34 0.57 18.50 9.10
CA ALA A 34 1.67 17.64 9.49
C ALA A 34 2.54 17.20 8.30
N ILE A 35 1.96 16.97 7.12
CA ILE A 35 2.72 16.70 5.89
C ILE A 35 3.56 17.93 5.52
N LEU A 36 2.96 19.12 5.50
CA LEU A 36 3.68 20.36 5.16
C LEU A 36 4.83 20.64 6.13
N ASP A 37 4.60 20.45 7.43
CA ASP A 37 5.63 20.65 8.46
C ASP A 37 6.77 19.64 8.30
N ALA A 38 6.44 18.38 7.99
CA ALA A 38 7.44 17.32 7.81
C ALA A 38 8.25 17.48 6.51
N THR A 39 7.63 17.92 5.43
CA THR A 39 8.29 18.08 4.12
C THR A 39 8.88 19.47 3.91
N GLY A 40 8.48 20.48 4.68
CA GLY A 40 8.82 21.88 4.39
C GLY A 40 8.18 22.42 3.11
N TRP A 41 7.16 21.74 2.58
CA TRP A 41 6.48 22.16 1.36
C TRP A 41 5.68 23.44 1.55
N ASP A 42 5.59 24.21 0.48
CA ASP A 42 4.63 25.29 0.41
C ASP A 42 3.18 24.74 0.35
N THR A 43 2.21 25.55 0.78
CA THR A 43 0.81 25.14 0.90
C THR A 43 0.13 24.76 -0.42
N SER A 44 0.72 25.14 -1.56
CA SER A 44 0.24 24.79 -2.90
C SER A 44 0.73 23.43 -3.38
N MET A 45 1.84 22.91 -2.84
CA MET A 45 2.45 21.67 -3.31
C MET A 45 1.53 20.44 -3.23
N PRO A 46 0.73 20.22 -2.16
CA PRO A 46 -0.20 19.10 -2.11
C PRO A 46 -1.18 19.10 -3.30
N SER A 47 -1.73 20.26 -3.68
CA SER A 47 -2.64 20.38 -4.82
C SER A 47 -1.94 20.11 -6.15
N LYS A 48 -0.68 20.53 -6.31
CA LYS A 48 0.12 20.25 -7.51
C LYS A 48 0.40 18.76 -7.67
N ILE A 49 0.71 18.07 -6.57
CA ILE A 49 0.91 16.61 -6.57
C ILE A 49 -0.38 15.90 -6.93
N LEU A 50 -1.51 16.26 -6.30
CA LEU A 50 -2.81 15.62 -6.59
C LEU A 50 -3.33 15.86 -8.00
N SER A 51 -2.86 16.92 -8.68
CA SER A 51 -3.16 17.24 -10.07
C SER A 51 -2.08 16.77 -11.06
N ASN A 52 -1.08 16.03 -10.60
CA ASN A 52 0.07 15.56 -11.39
C ASN A 52 0.85 16.69 -12.11
N THR A 53 0.80 17.91 -11.57
CA THR A 53 1.54 19.07 -12.11
C THR A 53 2.90 19.27 -11.45
N ALA A 54 3.20 18.51 -10.40
CA ALA A 54 4.51 18.42 -9.77
C ALA A 54 4.81 16.99 -9.31
N GLY A 55 6.10 16.63 -9.32
CA GLY A 55 6.58 15.35 -8.76
C GLY A 55 7.00 15.47 -7.30
N ILE A 56 7.25 14.33 -6.66
CA ILE A 56 7.84 14.24 -5.31
C ILE A 56 9.35 14.06 -5.49
N THR A 57 10.15 14.94 -4.89
CA THR A 57 11.63 14.80 -4.92
C THR A 57 12.08 13.66 -4.01
N LEU A 58 13.25 13.09 -4.30
CA LEU A 58 13.77 11.92 -3.57
C LEU A 58 13.91 12.19 -2.06
N GLU A 59 14.29 13.42 -1.68
CA GLU A 59 14.45 13.82 -0.28
C GLU A 59 13.15 13.75 0.53
N HIS A 60 11.99 13.88 -0.12
CA HIS A 60 10.69 13.88 0.53
C HIS A 60 9.97 12.53 0.47
N LEU A 61 10.49 11.58 -0.31
CA LEU A 61 9.81 10.32 -0.58
C LEU A 61 9.60 9.50 0.70
N ASP A 62 10.66 9.30 1.50
CA ASP A 62 10.56 8.58 2.79
C ASP A 62 9.67 9.32 3.79
N THR A 63 9.86 10.64 3.93
CA THR A 63 9.07 11.49 4.82
C THR A 63 7.59 11.42 4.50
N LEU A 64 7.23 11.47 3.21
CA LEU A 64 5.84 11.36 2.78
C LEU A 64 5.22 10.03 3.18
N PHE A 65 5.92 8.91 2.92
CA PHE A 65 5.43 7.58 3.30
C PHE A 65 5.15 7.48 4.79
N ARG A 66 6.08 7.96 5.63
CA ARG A 66 5.90 7.98 7.09
C ARG A 66 4.71 8.84 7.51
N ALA A 67 4.55 10.03 6.92
CA ALA A 67 3.47 10.95 7.25
C ALA A 67 2.08 10.38 6.93
N ILE A 68 1.97 9.54 5.89
CA ILE A 68 0.73 8.82 5.56
C ILE A 68 0.60 7.46 6.26
N GLY A 69 1.49 7.14 7.21
CA GLY A 69 1.42 5.92 8.01
C GLY A 69 1.88 4.66 7.27
N LEU A 70 2.69 4.81 6.23
CA LEU A 70 3.26 3.69 5.48
C LEU A 70 4.72 3.42 5.88
N VAL A 71 5.09 2.15 5.82
CA VAL A 71 6.46 1.67 5.86
C VAL A 71 6.73 0.96 4.54
N VAL A 72 7.84 1.31 3.89
CA VAL A 72 8.27 0.65 2.66
C VAL A 72 9.18 -0.51 3.02
N THR A 73 8.90 -1.67 2.44
CA THR A 73 9.73 -2.86 2.56
C THR A 73 9.93 -3.48 1.18
N THR A 74 10.90 -4.39 1.05
CA THR A 74 11.18 -5.06 -0.21
C THR A 74 10.09 -6.08 -0.53
N VAL A 75 9.90 -6.38 -1.82
CA VAL A 75 8.99 -7.44 -2.26
C VAL A 75 9.36 -8.77 -1.61
N GLY A 76 10.66 -9.13 -1.58
CA GLY A 76 11.13 -10.36 -0.96
C GLY A 76 10.83 -10.48 0.54
N TYR A 77 10.81 -9.37 1.28
CA TYR A 77 10.38 -9.40 2.68
C TYR A 77 8.88 -9.77 2.81
N MET A 78 8.03 -9.21 1.95
CA MET A 78 6.60 -9.53 1.94
C MET A 78 6.35 -10.97 1.48
N ASP A 79 7.11 -11.46 0.50
CA ASP A 79 7.04 -12.85 0.03
C ASP A 79 7.44 -13.82 1.14
N TYR A 80 8.50 -13.51 1.90
CA TYR A 80 8.90 -14.27 3.08
C TYR A 80 7.78 -14.35 4.14
N LEU A 81 7.11 -13.23 4.44
CA LEU A 81 5.98 -13.23 5.36
C LEU A 81 4.79 -14.05 4.83
N ALA A 82 4.52 -13.98 3.53
CA ALA A 82 3.45 -14.75 2.90
C ALA A 82 3.73 -16.25 3.00
N GLU A 83 4.93 -16.69 2.64
CA GLU A 83 5.35 -18.10 2.76
C GLU A 83 5.30 -18.57 4.21
N GLY A 84 5.83 -17.75 5.14
CA GLY A 84 5.77 -18.01 6.57
C GLY A 84 4.34 -18.26 7.07
N ASN A 85 3.36 -17.53 6.55
CA ASN A 85 1.94 -17.73 6.88
C ASN A 85 1.35 -19.03 6.32
N VAL A 86 1.84 -19.50 5.16
CA VAL A 86 1.43 -20.78 4.55
C VAL A 86 2.00 -21.96 5.33
N ILE A 87 3.30 -21.95 5.65
CA ILE A 87 3.99 -23.09 6.28
C ILE A 87 3.74 -23.19 7.79
N GLY A 88 2.98 -22.26 8.37
CA GLY A 88 2.40 -22.43 9.70
C GLY A 88 2.72 -21.36 10.74
N SER A 89 3.39 -20.26 10.41
CA SER A 89 3.59 -19.13 11.35
C SER A 89 2.25 -18.57 11.85
N ASN A 90 1.22 -18.61 11.00
CA ASN A 90 -0.15 -18.24 11.35
C ASN A 90 -0.92 -19.36 12.08
N CYS A 91 -0.52 -20.63 11.93
CA CYS A 91 -1.24 -21.75 12.51
C CYS A 91 -0.73 -22.10 13.92
N ARG A 92 -1.59 -21.92 14.93
CA ARG A 92 -1.31 -22.36 16.30
C ARG A 92 -1.07 -23.86 16.40
N CYS A 93 -1.82 -24.71 15.69
CA CYS A 93 -1.67 -26.17 15.75
C CYS A 93 -0.29 -26.63 15.25
N ALA A 94 0.23 -26.01 14.19
CA ALA A 94 1.55 -26.31 13.66
C ALA A 94 2.64 -26.02 14.70
N ARG A 95 2.53 -24.89 15.41
CA ARG A 95 3.45 -24.50 16.49
C ARG A 95 3.36 -25.37 17.74
N MET A 96 2.26 -26.11 17.92
CA MET A 96 2.02 -26.99 19.07
C MET A 96 2.25 -28.48 18.73
N ASN A 97 2.92 -28.78 17.61
CA ASN A 97 3.15 -30.15 17.11
C ASN A 97 1.86 -30.95 16.78
N MET A 98 0.79 -30.26 16.40
CA MET A 98 -0.51 -30.86 16.08
C MET A 98 -0.80 -30.89 14.56
N GLY A 99 0.17 -30.51 13.72
CA GLY A 99 -0.01 -30.36 12.27
C GLY A 99 -0.59 -29.00 11.84
N ALA A 100 -0.64 -28.73 10.54
CA ALA A 100 -1.13 -27.46 10.00
C ALA A 100 -2.67 -27.38 9.98
N CYS A 101 -3.19 -26.20 10.34
CA CYS A 101 -4.60 -25.87 10.39
C CYS A 101 -5.12 -25.81 8.94
N GLY A 102 -6.15 -26.58 8.60
CA GLY A 102 -6.64 -26.66 7.22
C GLY A 102 -5.88 -27.64 6.32
N ALA A 103 -4.94 -28.44 6.85
CA ALA A 103 -4.35 -29.57 6.13
C ALA A 103 -5.28 -30.80 6.06
N ALA A 104 -6.60 -30.58 6.01
CA ALA A 104 -7.61 -31.64 5.92
C ALA A 104 -8.64 -31.31 4.84
N ALA A 105 -8.24 -31.49 3.58
CA ALA A 105 -8.85 -32.41 2.61
C ALA A 105 -8.00 -32.41 1.32
#